data_AF-A0A6N4DJQ6-F1
#
_entry.id   AF-A0A6N4DJQ6-F1
#
_cell.length_a   1.000
_cell.length_b   1.000
_cell.length_c   1.000
_cell.angle_alpha   90.00
_cell.angle_beta   90.00
_cell.angle_gamma   90.00
#
_symmetry.space_group_name_H-M   'P 1'
#
loop_
_entity.id
_entity.type
_entity.pdbx_description
1 polymer ?
#
loop_
_entity_poly.entity_id
_entity_poly.type
_entity_poly.pdbx_seq_one_letter_code
_entity_poly.pdbx_strand_id
1 'polypeptide(L)'
;PYTTADGNPARIAGLNVVGLRRGGFDATRRKAIKQAYKLLYHSGLNTTQALARLKQEAGDADSARIIRFFEQSERGVTAHR
;
A
#
# COMPACT_ATOMS: atom_id res chain seq x y z
N PRO A 1 -5.04 1.43 -2.56
CA PRO A 1 -5.87 1.80 -1.37
C PRO A 1 -5.07 2.65 -0.39
N TYR A 2 -5.70 3.56 0.38
CA TYR A 2 -5.01 4.31 1.44
C TYR A 2 -3.86 5.24 0.99
N THR A 3 -3.66 5.43 -0.32
CA THR A 3 -2.60 6.24 -0.92
C THR A 3 -3.18 7.48 -1.59
N THR A 4 -2.32 8.47 -1.81
CA THR A 4 -2.60 9.68 -2.59
C THR A 4 -1.83 9.59 -3.90
N ALA A 5 -2.50 9.86 -5.02
CA ALA A 5 -1.89 9.95 -6.34
C ALA A 5 -2.07 11.37 -6.89
N ASP A 6 -1.06 11.90 -7.57
CA ASP A 6 -1.09 13.23 -8.15
C ASP A 6 -0.20 13.33 -9.40
N GLY A 7 -0.46 14.33 -10.25
CA GLY A 7 0.34 14.69 -11.42
C GLY A 7 -0.21 14.22 -12.77
N ASN A 8 0.47 14.66 -13.84
CA ASN A 8 0.24 14.23 -15.22
C ASN A 8 1.61 14.08 -15.94
N PRO A 9 2.17 12.85 -16.04
CA PRO A 9 1.55 11.57 -15.68
C PRO A 9 1.50 11.33 -14.16
N ALA A 10 0.41 10.74 -13.68
CA ALA A 10 0.16 10.54 -12.25
C ALA A 10 1.16 9.55 -11.62
N ARG A 11 1.53 9.81 -10.37
CA ARG A 11 2.36 8.93 -9.51
C ARG A 11 1.78 8.84 -8.10
N ILE A 12 2.06 7.74 -7.41
CA ILE A 12 1.74 7.62 -5.99
C ILE A 12 2.68 8.55 -5.22
N ALA A 13 2.11 9.55 -4.55
CA ALA A 13 2.85 10.52 -3.74
C ALA A 13 3.14 9.98 -2.32
N GLY A 14 2.31 9.08 -1.82
CA GLY A 14 2.47 8.47 -0.49
C GLY A 14 1.15 8.03 0.12
N LEU A 15 1.14 7.83 1.43
CA LEU A 15 -0.08 7.46 2.18
C LEU A 15 -1.01 8.66 2.36
N ASN A 16 -2.31 8.43 2.23
CA ASN A 16 -3.35 9.39 2.59
C ASN A 16 -3.54 9.42 4.12
N VAL A 17 -2.55 9.95 4.84
CA VAL A 17 -2.55 9.99 6.31
C VAL A 17 -3.76 10.76 6.84
N VAL A 18 -4.13 11.88 6.22
CA VAL A 18 -5.29 12.70 6.63
C VAL A 18 -6.59 11.88 6.53
N GLY A 19 -6.81 11.19 5.40
CA GLY A 19 -7.96 10.31 5.21
C GLY A 19 -7.99 9.17 6.21
N LEU A 20 -6.84 8.54 6.49
CA LEU A 20 -6.73 7.49 7.51
C LEU A 20 -7.06 8.01 8.92
N ARG A 21 -6.59 9.22 9.30
CA ARG A 21 -6.93 9.82 10.60
C ARG A 21 -8.43 10.07 10.72
N ARG A 22 -9.04 10.65 9.67
CA ARG A 22 -10.48 10.95 9.64
C ARG A 22 -11.33 9.69 9.61
N GLY A 23 -10.85 8.61 8.99
CA GLY A 23 -11.51 7.31 8.95
C GLY A 23 -11.37 6.48 10.23
N GLY A 24 -10.82 7.03 11.31
CA GLY A 24 -10.70 6.33 12.60
C GLY A 24 -9.64 5.23 12.64
N PHE A 25 -8.65 5.25 11.74
CA PHE A 25 -7.54 4.30 11.79
C PHE A 25 -6.59 4.70 12.92
N ASP A 26 -6.47 3.82 13.92
CA ASP A 26 -5.57 4.01 15.04
C ASP A 26 -4.08 4.00 14.62
N ALA A 27 -3.19 4.24 15.58
CA ALA A 27 -1.75 4.26 15.30
C ALA A 27 -1.22 2.91 14.80
N THR A 28 -1.73 1.80 15.34
CA THR A 28 -1.30 0.43 15.03
C THR A 28 -1.65 0.07 13.58
N ARG A 29 -2.89 0.31 13.16
CA ARG A 29 -3.37 0.08 11.81
C ARG A 29 -2.64 0.96 10.80
N ARG A 30 -2.47 2.25 11.09
CA ARG A 30 -1.69 3.15 10.22
C ARG A 30 -0.24 2.70 10.08
N LYS A 31 0.37 2.15 11.14
CA LYS A 31 1.72 1.59 11.11
C LYS A 31 1.79 0.34 10.24
N ALA A 32 0.83 -0.58 10.36
CA ALA A 32 0.74 -1.76 9.51
C ALA A 32 0.61 -1.39 8.02
N ILE A 33 -0.32 -0.49 7.68
CA ILE A 33 -0.48 0.04 6.32
C ILE A 33 0.83 0.65 5.81
N LYS A 34 1.52 1.43 6.65
CA LYS A 34 2.81 2.03 6.29
C LYS A 34 3.89 0.98 6.04
N GLN A 35 3.95 -0.08 6.84
CA GLN A 35 4.91 -1.17 6.65
C GLN A 35 4.62 -1.92 5.34
N ALA A 36 3.34 -2.19 5.04
CA ALA A 36 2.96 -2.82 3.77
C ALA A 36 3.43 -2.03 2.55
N TYR A 37 3.18 -0.71 2.52
CA TYR A 37 3.64 0.13 1.41
C TYR A 37 5.15 0.38 1.39
N LYS A 38 5.81 0.35 2.54
CA LYS A 38 7.28 0.35 2.59
C LYS A 38 7.83 -0.90 1.92
N LEU A 39 7.23 -2.06 2.17
CA LEU A 39 7.63 -3.31 1.53
C LEU A 39 7.36 -3.29 0.02
N LEU A 40 6.24 -2.72 -0.42
CA LEU A 40 5.88 -2.67 -1.84
C LEU A 40 6.73 -1.71 -2.68
N TYR A 41 7.16 -0.57 -2.12
CA TYR A 41 7.79 0.49 -2.90
C TYR A 41 9.23 0.85 -2.48
N HIS A 42 9.68 0.44 -1.29
CA HIS A 42 10.95 0.90 -0.71
C HIS A 42 11.85 -0.25 -0.24
N SER A 43 11.58 -1.49 -0.67
CA SER A 43 12.35 -2.68 -0.27
C SER A 43 13.35 -3.16 -1.32
N GLY A 44 13.38 -2.53 -2.50
CA GLY A 44 14.15 -3.00 -3.66
C GLY A 44 13.60 -4.29 -4.29
N LEU A 45 12.48 -4.82 -3.79
CA LEU A 45 11.80 -5.97 -4.36
C LEU A 45 10.89 -5.54 -5.50
N ASN A 46 10.71 -6.43 -6.48
CA ASN A 46 9.61 -6.26 -7.44
C ASN A 46 8.25 -6.52 -6.77
N THR A 47 7.16 -6.13 -7.42
CA THR A 47 5.81 -6.24 -6.85
C THR A 47 5.45 -7.68 -6.45
N THR A 48 5.79 -8.67 -7.26
CA THR A 48 5.49 -10.09 -6.96
C THR A 48 6.23 -10.57 -5.71
N GLN A 49 7.52 -10.26 -5.59
CA GLN A 49 8.33 -10.59 -4.42
C GLN A 49 7.83 -9.87 -3.16
N ALA A 50 7.51 -8.58 -3.28
CA ALA A 50 6.98 -7.79 -2.18
C ALA A 50 5.62 -8.34 -1.71
N LEU A 51 4.73 -8.73 -2.62
CA LEU A 51 3.44 -9.33 -2.28
C LEU A 51 3.60 -10.70 -1.61
N ALA A 52 4.51 -11.54 -2.10
CA ALA A 52 4.78 -12.85 -1.49
C ALA A 52 5.27 -12.68 -0.04
N ARG A 53 6.18 -11.73 0.20
CA ARG A 53 6.68 -11.41 1.54
C ARG A 53 5.59 -10.79 2.42
N LEU A 54 4.75 -9.91 1.87
CA LEU A 54 3.65 -9.31 2.60
C LEU A 54 2.64 -10.35 3.08
N LYS A 55 2.34 -11.38 2.26
CA LYS A 55 1.48 -12.51 2.65
C LYS A 55 2.05 -13.35 3.80
N GLN A 56 3.37 -13.38 3.97
CA GLN A 56 4.02 -14.12 5.06
C GLN A 56 4.08 -13.29 6.35
N GLU A 57 4.35 -11.98 6.25
CA GLU A 57 4.61 -11.12 7.40
C GLU A 57 3.35 -10.43 7.95
N ALA A 58 2.33 -10.19 7.12
CA ALA A 58 1.17 -9.39 7.52
C ALA A 58 -0.07 -10.25 7.76
N GLY A 59 -0.65 -10.14 8.97
CA GLY A 59 -1.88 -10.82 9.37
C GLY A 59 -3.09 -9.90 9.55
N ASP A 60 -2.97 -8.60 9.26
CA ASP A 60 -4.04 -7.63 9.48
C ASP A 60 -4.94 -7.44 8.23
N ALA A 61 -6.19 -7.03 8.48
CA ALA A 61 -7.20 -6.87 7.43
C ALA A 61 -6.85 -5.78 6.40
N ASP A 62 -6.11 -4.74 6.81
CA ASP A 62 -5.74 -3.64 5.91
C ASP A 62 -4.64 -4.09 4.93
N SER A 63 -3.65 -4.85 5.42
CA SER A 63 -2.64 -5.49 4.57
C SER A 63 -3.26 -6.51 3.60
N ALA A 64 -4.20 -7.32 4.06
CA ALA A 64 -4.94 -8.26 3.18
C ALA A 64 -5.70 -7.53 2.06
N ARG A 65 -6.32 -6.38 2.37
CA ARG A 65 -6.99 -5.53 1.37
C ARG A 65 -6.00 -4.96 0.36
N ILE A 66 -4.80 -4.56 0.80
CA ILE A 66 -3.74 -4.08 -0.10
C ILE A 66 -3.31 -5.21 -1.04
N ILE A 67 -2.98 -6.39 -0.52
CA ILE A 67 -2.58 -7.55 -1.32
C ILE A 67 -3.62 -7.84 -2.41
N ARG A 68 -4.88 -8.01 -2.00
CA ARG A 68 -5.97 -8.31 -2.93
C ARG A 68 -6.12 -7.25 -4.03
N PHE A 69 -5.98 -5.97 -3.68
CA PHE A 69 -6.06 -4.89 -4.67
C PHE A 69 -4.97 -4.98 -5.73
N PHE A 70 -3.73 -5.28 -5.33
CA PHE A 70 -2.63 -5.42 -6.27
C PHE A 70 -2.79 -6.66 -7.16
N GLU A 71 -3.28 -7.77 -6.61
CA GLU A 71 -3.49 -9.01 -7.37
C GLU A 71 -4.64 -8.94 -8.36
N GLN A 72 -5.70 -8.19 -8.03
CA GLN A 72 -6.89 -8.06 -8.87
C GLN A 72 -6.78 -6.91 -9.90
N SER A 73 -5.62 -6.28 -10.00
CA SER A 73 -5.45 -5.10 -10.86
C SER A 73 -5.23 -5.49 -12.32
N GLU A 74 -6.23 -5.29 -13.18
CA GLU A 74 -6.16 -5.62 -14.61
C GLU A 74 -5.17 -4.75 -15.40
N ARG A 75 -5.06 -3.46 -15.05
CA ARG A 75 -4.21 -2.47 -15.74
C ARG A 75 -2.86 -2.24 -15.05
N GLY A 76 -2.58 -3.00 -13.99
CA GLY A 76 -1.49 -2.71 -13.06
C GLY A 76 -1.78 -1.51 -12.15
N VAL A 77 -0.88 -1.29 -11.18
CA VAL A 77 -1.00 -0.22 -10.18
C VAL A 77 -0.09 0.95 -10.54
N THR A 78 -0.57 2.17 -10.33
CA THR A 78 0.20 3.40 -10.58
C THR A 78 1.58 3.34 -9.92
N ALA A 79 2.61 3.72 -10.67
CA ALA A 79 3.98 3.72 -10.19
C ALA A 79 4.18 4.68 -9.02
N HIS A 80 5.07 4.30 -8.11
CA HIS A 80 5.53 5.16 -7.03
C HIS A 80 6.46 6.25 -7.58
N ARG A 81 6.43 7.43 -6.95
CA ARG A 81 7.35 8.52 -7.26
C ARG A 81 8.77 8.22 -6.80
#